data_AF-A0A852AH49-F1
#
_entry.id   AF-A0A852AH49-F1
#
_cell.length_a   1.000
_cell.length_b   1.000
_cell.length_c   1.000
_cell.angle_alpha   90.00
_cell.angle_beta   90.00
_cell.angle_gamma   90.00
#
_symmetry.space_group_name_H-M   'P 1'
#
loop_
_entity.id
_entity.type
_entity.pdbx_description
1 polymer ?
#
loop_
_entity_poly.entity_id
_entity_poly.type
_entity_poly.pdbx_seq_one_letter_code
_entity_poly.pdbx_strand_id
1 'polypeptide(L)'
;PPTGKAQEALQEWHRLGSLLGHGGFHSVFTAMRLSDSSIKRVPRDRIQHWGELPDSTSAPLEIVRLAKVSRGCAAVIQLLEWLELPDSFLLVLE
;
A
#
# COMPACT_ATOMS: atom_id res chain seq x y z
N PRO A 1 -11.86 -14.12 0.95
CA PRO A 1 -11.62 -13.24 2.12
C PRO A 1 -10.25 -12.57 1.98
N PRO A 2 -10.12 -11.24 2.19
CA PRO A 2 -8.81 -10.61 2.19
C PRO A 2 -7.95 -11.27 3.28
N THR A 3 -6.66 -11.45 2.99
CA THR A 3 -5.75 -12.26 3.80
C THR A 3 -5.39 -11.48 5.06
N GLY A 4 -5.01 -12.18 6.13
CA GLY A 4 -4.93 -11.61 7.48
C GLY A 4 -3.98 -10.41 7.64
N LYS A 5 -2.98 -10.23 6.78
CA LYS A 5 -1.90 -9.24 6.99
C LYS A 5 -2.34 -7.81 6.75
N ALA A 6 -3.12 -7.52 5.70
CA ALA A 6 -3.62 -6.18 5.45
C ALA A 6 -4.68 -5.75 6.48
N GLN A 7 -5.45 -6.72 7.00
CA GLN A 7 -6.43 -6.46 8.05
C GLN A 7 -5.75 -6.23 9.41
N GLU A 8 -4.70 -7.01 9.73
CA GLU A 8 -3.83 -6.78 10.90
C GLU A 8 -3.11 -5.43 10.79
N ALA A 9 -2.57 -5.10 9.61
CA ALA A 9 -1.96 -3.80 9.33
C ALA A 9 -2.93 -2.64 9.56
N LEU A 10 -4.19 -2.78 9.10
CA LEU A 10 -5.25 -1.80 9.34
C LEU A 10 -5.55 -1.65 10.85
N GLN A 11 -5.73 -2.76 11.57
CA GLN A 11 -5.98 -2.72 13.02
C GLN A 11 -4.84 -2.08 13.79
N GLU A 12 -3.60 -2.42 13.44
CA GLU A 12 -2.43 -1.86 14.08
C GLU A 12 -2.25 -0.37 13.71
N TRP A 13 -2.65 0.05 12.50
CA TRP A 13 -2.67 1.47 12.11
C TRP A 13 -3.68 2.27 12.95
N HIS A 14 -4.89 1.72 13.14
CA HIS A 14 -5.89 2.31 14.03
C HIS A 14 -5.41 2.42 15.49
N ARG A 15 -4.59 1.46 15.93
CA ARG A 15 -4.01 1.45 17.26
C ARG A 15 -2.83 2.42 17.42
N LEU A 16 -1.96 2.50 16.42
CA LEU A 16 -0.68 3.20 16.53
C LEU A 16 -0.76 4.68 16.17
N GLY A 17 -1.70 5.13 15.33
CA GLY A 17 -2.09 6.53 15.15
C GLY A 17 -0.98 7.57 14.85
N SER A 18 0.28 7.16 14.72
CA SER A 18 1.44 8.05 14.76
C SER A 18 2.17 8.04 13.44
N LEU A 19 2.06 9.18 12.78
CA LEU A 19 2.72 9.60 11.56
C LEU A 19 4.25 9.41 11.65
N LEU A 20 4.85 8.67 10.72
CA LEU A 20 6.30 8.69 10.52
C LEU A 20 6.65 8.82 9.03
N GLY A 21 7.09 10.03 8.67
CA GLY A 21 7.74 10.34 7.40
C GLY A 21 6.85 11.02 6.36
N HIS A 22 7.12 12.29 6.07
CA HIS A 22 6.60 13.01 4.90
C HIS A 22 7.68 12.98 3.80
N GLY A 23 7.59 12.01 2.88
CA GLY A 23 8.53 11.84 1.77
C GLY A 23 8.03 12.48 0.47
N GLY A 24 8.87 13.29 -0.16
CA GLY A 24 8.57 13.98 -1.42
C GLY A 24 8.74 13.10 -2.65
N PHE A 25 7.67 12.45 -3.09
CA PHE A 25 7.37 12.09 -4.49
C PHE A 25 5.85 12.11 -4.66
N HIS A 26 5.27 13.31 -4.81
CA HIS A 26 3.87 13.61 -5.19
C HIS A 26 2.70 12.88 -4.49
N SER A 27 2.95 12.17 -3.39
CA SER A 27 1.90 11.56 -2.57
C SER A 27 2.45 11.42 -1.16
N VAL A 28 1.72 11.95 -0.19
CA VAL A 28 2.13 11.92 1.21
C VAL A 28 1.70 10.56 1.73
N PHE A 29 2.68 9.73 2.02
CA PHE A 29 2.49 8.36 2.43
C PHE A 29 2.80 8.25 3.91
N THR A 30 1.83 7.84 4.73
CA THR A 30 2.15 7.39 6.09
C THR A 30 2.70 5.98 5.98
N ALA A 31 3.97 5.80 6.30
CA ALA A 31 4.64 4.50 6.32
C ALA A 31 4.77 4.01 7.78
N MET A 32 4.28 2.81 8.11
CA MET A 32 4.46 2.20 9.43
C MET A 32 5.26 0.91 9.30
N ARG A 33 6.41 0.82 9.98
CA ARG A 33 7.18 -0.43 10.01
C ARG A 33 6.59 -1.37 11.06
N LEU A 34 6.08 -2.51 10.62
CA LEU A 34 5.62 -3.61 11.43
C LEU A 34 6.67 -4.73 11.36
N SER A 35 7.66 -4.71 12.27
CA SER A 35 8.81 -5.64 12.38
C SER A 35 9.58 -5.90 11.05
N ASP A 36 8.99 -6.67 10.15
CA ASP A 36 9.51 -7.12 8.84
C ASP A 36 8.70 -6.60 7.63
N SER A 37 7.84 -5.60 7.81
CA SER A 37 7.00 -5.05 6.75
C SER A 37 6.77 -3.56 6.93
N SER A 38 6.43 -2.84 5.85
CA SER A 38 6.09 -1.42 5.86
C SER A 38 4.70 -1.16 5.29
N ILE A 39 3.86 -0.42 6.01
CA ILE A 39 2.46 -0.15 5.62
C ILE A 39 2.35 1.26 5.09
N LYS A 40 1.91 1.42 3.84
CA LYS A 40 1.81 2.68 3.11
C LYS A 40 0.35 3.01 2.80
N ARG A 41 -0.14 4.14 3.29
CA ARG A 41 -1.50 4.65 2.99
C ARG A 41 -1.50 5.68 1.86
N VAL A 42 -2.41 5.53 0.91
CA VAL A 42 -2.60 6.42 -0.24
C VAL A 42 -4.03 6.97 -0.22
N PRO A 43 -4.23 8.25 0.12
CA PRO A 43 -5.56 8.87 0.08
C PRO A 43 -6.12 8.89 -1.35
N ARG A 44 -7.41 8.57 -1.50
CA ARG A 44 -8.03 8.43 -2.83
C ARG A 44 -8.09 9.75 -3.59
N ASP A 45 -8.25 10.87 -2.88
CA ASP A 45 -8.23 12.23 -3.43
C ASP A 45 -6.88 12.61 -4.06
N ARG A 46 -5.80 11.91 -3.69
CA ARG A 46 -4.45 12.16 -4.22
C ARG A 46 -4.09 11.26 -5.39
N ILE A 47 -4.96 10.32 -5.76
CA ILE A 47 -4.70 9.39 -6.86
C ILE A 47 -5.04 10.08 -8.18
N GLN A 48 -4.01 10.56 -8.87
CA GLN A 48 -4.16 11.15 -10.20
C GLN A 48 -4.14 10.09 -11.32
N HIS A 49 -3.50 8.95 -11.07
CA HIS A 49 -3.27 7.93 -12.09
C HIS A 49 -3.80 6.58 -11.61
N TRP A 50 -4.72 6.03 -12.40
CA TRP A 50 -5.32 4.72 -12.20
C TRP A 50 -4.81 3.75 -13.25
N GLY A 51 -4.85 2.47 -12.94
CA GLY A 51 -4.59 1.40 -13.88
C GLY A 51 -5.35 0.14 -13.48
N GLU A 52 -5.21 -0.90 -14.28
CA GLU A 52 -5.88 -2.18 -14.05
C GLU A 52 -4.86 -3.26 -13.70
N LEU A 53 -5.20 -4.03 -12.68
CA LEU A 53 -4.52 -5.27 -12.30
C LEU A 53 -4.96 -6.41 -13.25
N PRO A 54 -4.20 -7.52 -13.31
CA PRO A 54 -4.52 -8.65 -14.20
C PRO A 54 -5.89 -9.30 -13.96
N ASP A 55 -6.47 -9.10 -12.78
CA ASP A 55 -7.81 -9.54 -12.38
C ASP A 55 -8.91 -8.53 -12.78
N SER A 56 -8.59 -7.53 -13.60
CA SER A 56 -9.48 -6.41 -13.98
C SER A 56 -9.86 -5.48 -12.83
N THR A 57 -9.18 -5.57 -11.68
CA THR A 57 -9.41 -4.66 -10.56
C THR A 57 -8.73 -3.31 -10.83
N SER A 58 -9.49 -2.22 -10.72
CA SER A 58 -8.95 -0.86 -10.85
C SER A 58 -8.23 -0.46 -9.56
N ALA A 59 -6.97 -0.04 -9.69
CA ALA A 59 -6.15 0.37 -8.56
C ALA A 59 -5.28 1.57 -8.94
N PRO A 60 -4.79 2.36 -7.95
CA PRO A 60 -3.77 3.37 -8.21
C PRO A 60 -2.59 2.77 -8.97
N LEU A 61 -2.07 3.52 -9.94
CA LEU A 61 -1.02 3.06 -10.84
C LEU A 61 0.24 2.59 -10.07
N GLU A 62 0.48 3.12 -8.89
CA GLU A 62 1.52 2.66 -7.98
C GLU A 62 1.34 1.19 -7.56
N ILE A 63 0.13 0.78 -7.16
CA ILE A 63 -0.19 -0.63 -6.83
C ILE A 63 0.02 -1.51 -8.06
N VAL A 64 -0.50 -1.08 -9.21
CA VAL A 64 -0.39 -1.82 -10.47
C VAL A 64 1.08 -2.03 -10.86
N ARG A 65 1.91 -1.00 -10.71
CA ARG A 65 3.35 -1.08 -10.97
C ARG A 65 4.03 -2.02 -9.99
N LEU A 66 3.83 -1.83 -8.69
CA LEU A 66 4.42 -2.67 -7.65
C LEU A 66 4.03 -4.13 -7.82
N ALA A 67 2.76 -4.44 -8.12
CA ALA A 67 2.32 -5.80 -8.38
C ALA A 67 2.99 -6.46 -9.61
N LYS A 68 3.39 -5.66 -10.61
CA LYS A 68 4.11 -6.13 -11.80
C LYS A 68 5.60 -6.34 -11.53
N VAL A 69 6.24 -5.43 -10.79
CA VAL A 69 7.69 -5.48 -10.54
C VAL A 69 8.07 -6.30 -9.32
N SER A 70 7.15 -6.54 -8.39
CA SER A 70 7.42 -7.36 -7.20
C SER A 70 7.75 -8.79 -7.59
N ARG A 71 6.98 -9.37 -8.53
CA ARG A 71 7.13 -10.76 -8.98
C ARG A 71 8.51 -11.03 -9.59
N GLY A 72 9.46 -11.47 -8.76
CA GLY A 72 10.76 -12.00 -9.17
C GLY A 72 11.96 -11.05 -9.02
N CYS A 73 11.80 -9.87 -8.42
CA CYS A 73 12.90 -8.91 -8.24
C CYS A 73 13.16 -8.57 -6.78
N ALA A 74 14.13 -9.25 -6.14
CA ALA A 74 14.56 -8.97 -4.77
C ALA A 74 15.17 -7.57 -4.56
N ALA A 75 15.51 -6.86 -5.63
CA ALA A 75 16.02 -5.48 -5.58
C ALA A 75 14.90 -4.42 -5.45
N VAL A 76 13.62 -4.83 -5.57
CA VAL A 76 12.47 -3.95 -5.45
C VAL A 76 11.68 -4.33 -4.21
N ILE A 77 11.21 -3.31 -3.47
CA ILE A 77 10.34 -3.52 -2.32
C ILE A 77 9.09 -4.32 -2.75
N GLN A 78 8.84 -5.44 -2.06
CA GLN A 78 7.78 -6.36 -2.45
C GLN A 78 6.44 -5.87 -1.94
N LEU A 79 5.44 -5.82 -2.82
CA LEU A 79 4.05 -5.66 -2.41
C LEU A 79 3.54 -7.00 -1.88
N LEU A 80 3.41 -7.10 -0.56
CA LEU A 80 2.91 -8.28 0.14
C LEU A 80 1.39 -8.39 -0.01
N GLU A 81 0.69 -7.30 0.30
CA GLU A 81 -0.77 -7.22 0.24
C GLU A 81 -1.21 -5.78 0.04
N TRP A 82 -2.43 -5.56 -0.41
CA TRP A 82 -3.05 -4.24 -0.43
C TRP A 82 -4.53 -4.36 -0.12
N LEU A 83 -5.11 -3.28 0.40
CA LEU A 83 -6.51 -3.21 0.78
C LEU A 83 -7.10 -1.88 0.29
N GLU A 84 -8.26 -1.97 -0.34
CA GLU A 84 -9.07 -0.79 -0.65
C GLU A 84 -9.91 -0.40 0.55
N LEU A 85 -9.83 0.87 0.93
CA LEU A 85 -10.67 1.53 1.93
C LEU A 85 -11.59 2.54 1.23
N PRO A 86 -12.70 2.96 1.87
CA PRO A 86 -13.62 3.93 1.27
C PRO A 86 -12.96 5.25 0.85
N ASP A 87 -11.95 5.69 1.60
CA ASP A 87 -11.26 6.97 1.43
C ASP A 87 -9.80 6.85 0.95
N SER A 88 -9.26 5.64 0.87
CA SER A 88 -7.83 5.43 0.67
C SER A 88 -7.48 3.99 0.27
N PHE A 89 -6.21 3.75 -0.05
CA PHE A 89 -5.66 2.43 -0.26
C PHE A 89 -4.54 2.18 0.74
N LEU A 90 -4.49 0.99 1.32
CA LEU A 90 -3.38 0.52 2.13
C LEU A 90 -2.54 -0.46 1.32
N LEU A 91 -1.23 -0.28 1.35
CA LEU A 91 -0.25 -1.18 0.78
C LEU A 91 0.59 -1.72 1.92
N VAL A 92 0.70 -3.03 2.01
CA VAL A 92 1.64 -3.73 2.89
C VAL A 92 2.82 -4.14 2.03
N LEU A 93 3.98 -3.64 2.39
CA LEU A 93 5.25 -3.83 1.70
C LEU A 93 6.21 -4.62 2.61
N GLU A 94 7.24 -5.24 2.06
CA GLU A 94 8.38 -5.75 2.86
C GLU A 94 9.22 -4.62 3.49
#